data_AF-A0A7S2S9P5-F1
#
_entry.id   AF-A0A7S2S9P5-F1
#
_cell.length_a   1.000
_cell.length_b   1.000
_cell.length_c   1.000
_cell.angle_alpha   90.00
_cell.angle_beta   90.00
_cell.angle_gamma   90.00
#
_symmetry.space_group_name_H-M   'P 1'
#
loop_
_entity.id
_entity.type
_entity.pdbx_description
1 polymer ?
#
loop_
_entity_poly.entity_id
_entity_poly.type
_entity_poly.pdbx_seq_one_letter_code
_entity_poly.pdbx_strand_id
1 'polypeptide(L)'
;PRLTWSFPIPPVEGCNPIGTPGYRAWKFNGDKKSSADWDLVFKKNEKHYPWSKKKKQAIWRGGSTGQPQKVKAHYVFSSLPRTNLVQHSIDNPTLIDAAFHELSQYFAHQNNLKSQTRIAPPIAINDFMKYRAIIDIDGNGWSSRFGELLCMNSVVIKIQPHFGEYIYKDIRPWEHYIPVYSNMTNLVDAVNFVVDGTKERDVKKIIKNAHKWCRKANLRKNMAKDMLDILVKYSDSIDSQDKNWRKNLKRNPIISGSELDDLVEIDGQVPK
;
A
#
# COMPACT_ATOMS: atom_id res chain seq x y z
N PRO A 1 13.83 14.39 -13.77
CA PRO A 1 13.16 13.86 -12.55
C PRO A 1 11.63 13.90 -12.71
N ARG A 2 10.90 12.91 -12.20
CA ARG A 2 9.44 12.87 -12.31
C ARG A 2 8.81 12.59 -10.96
N LEU A 3 7.97 13.51 -10.48
CA LEU A 3 7.13 13.24 -9.32
C LEU A 3 6.15 12.10 -9.66
N THR A 4 6.04 11.13 -8.76
CA THR A 4 5.15 9.99 -8.94
C THR A 4 4.65 9.49 -7.60
N TRP A 5 3.50 8.83 -7.57
CA TRP A 5 3.01 8.16 -6.36
C TRP A 5 3.67 6.81 -6.13
N SER A 6 4.21 6.20 -7.20
CA SER A 6 4.98 4.96 -7.12
C SER A 6 6.09 4.90 -8.15
N PHE A 7 7.13 4.15 -7.87
CA PHE A 7 8.27 3.94 -8.77
C PHE A 7 8.52 2.46 -8.99
N PRO A 8 9.02 2.05 -10.17
CA PRO A 8 9.29 0.63 -10.44
C PRO A 8 10.38 0.08 -9.53
N ILE A 9 10.22 -1.18 -9.12
CA ILE A 9 11.23 -1.98 -8.43
C ILE A 9 11.46 -3.26 -9.28
N PRO A 10 12.68 -3.48 -9.81
CA PRO A 10 13.88 -2.64 -9.71
C PRO A 10 13.74 -1.30 -10.47
N PRO A 11 14.58 -0.30 -10.17
CA PRO A 11 14.60 0.97 -10.91
C PRO A 11 14.82 0.75 -12.41
N VAL A 12 14.14 1.55 -13.23
CA VAL A 12 14.29 1.54 -14.69
C VAL A 12 15.34 2.58 -15.09
N GLU A 13 16.31 2.18 -15.92
CA GLU A 13 17.35 3.09 -16.42
C GLU A 13 16.74 4.29 -17.16
N GLY A 14 17.33 5.48 -16.97
CA GLY A 14 16.82 6.73 -17.54
C GLY A 14 15.57 7.29 -16.84
N CYS A 15 14.92 6.53 -15.97
CA CYS A 15 13.86 7.04 -15.10
C CYS A 15 14.43 7.48 -13.75
N ASN A 16 14.29 8.77 -13.41
CA ASN A 16 14.57 9.29 -12.07
C ASN A 16 13.25 9.68 -11.36
N PRO A 17 12.48 8.70 -10.86
CA PRO A 17 11.21 8.95 -10.19
C PRO A 17 11.46 9.45 -8.76
N ILE A 18 10.70 10.46 -8.35
CA ILE A 18 10.67 10.97 -6.98
C ILE A 18 9.30 10.64 -6.40
N GLY A 19 9.28 9.72 -5.43
CA GLY A 19 8.07 9.28 -4.75
C GLY A 19 7.44 10.40 -3.93
N THR A 20 6.13 10.59 -4.06
CA THR A 20 5.33 11.59 -3.35
C THR A 20 4.22 10.93 -2.53
N PRO A 21 3.75 11.57 -1.44
CA PRO A 21 2.57 11.10 -0.72
C PRO A 21 1.36 10.95 -1.63
N GLY A 22 0.75 9.77 -1.64
CA GLY A 22 -0.45 9.49 -2.43
C GLY A 22 -1.73 10.03 -1.81
N TYR A 23 -2.75 10.30 -2.62
CA TYR A 23 -4.05 10.84 -2.17
C TYR A 23 -4.72 9.98 -1.07
N ARG A 24 -4.65 8.65 -1.20
CA ARG A 24 -5.22 7.74 -0.19
C ARG A 24 -4.57 7.92 1.17
N ALA A 25 -3.24 8.06 1.22
CA ALA A 25 -2.52 8.31 2.47
C ALA A 25 -2.93 9.67 3.06
N TRP A 26 -3.12 10.69 2.23
CA TRP A 26 -3.61 12.00 2.67
C TRP A 26 -5.00 11.91 3.31
N LYS A 27 -5.96 11.27 2.62
CA LYS A 27 -7.34 11.08 3.10
C LYS A 27 -7.41 10.27 4.39
N PHE A 28 -6.69 9.15 4.45
CA PHE A 28 -6.65 8.26 5.62
C PHE A 28 -6.16 8.97 6.90
N ASN A 29 -5.22 9.90 6.74
CA ASN A 29 -4.62 10.63 7.85
C ASN A 29 -5.27 12.00 8.12
N GLY A 30 -6.41 12.32 7.49
CA GLY A 30 -7.05 13.63 7.59
C GLY A 30 -7.26 14.11 9.03
N ASP A 31 -7.61 13.17 9.92
CA ASP A 31 -7.89 13.44 11.34
C ASP A 31 -6.68 13.23 12.26
N LYS A 32 -5.51 12.84 11.74
CA LYS A 32 -4.31 12.50 12.53
C LYS A 32 -3.37 13.70 12.61
N LYS A 33 -3.54 14.51 13.65
CA LYS A 33 -2.80 15.78 13.87
C LYS A 33 -1.53 15.58 14.71
N SER A 34 -1.50 14.54 15.53
CA SER A 34 -0.45 14.26 16.51
C SER A 34 -0.20 12.76 16.71
N SER A 35 0.93 12.43 17.35
CA SER A 35 1.20 11.05 17.77
C SER A 35 0.16 10.53 18.77
N ALA A 36 -0.45 11.40 19.58
CA ALA A 36 -1.48 11.02 20.54
C ALA A 36 -2.78 10.53 19.85
N ASP A 37 -3.11 11.08 18.67
CA ASP A 37 -4.27 10.61 17.88
C ASP A 37 -4.06 9.15 17.44
N TRP A 38 -2.82 8.79 17.11
CA TRP A 38 -2.45 7.41 16.80
C TRP A 38 -2.51 6.51 18.03
N ASP A 39 -2.03 6.97 19.19
CA ASP A 39 -2.12 6.20 20.43
C ASP A 39 -3.58 5.87 20.81
N LEU A 40 -4.51 6.80 20.60
CA LEU A 40 -5.95 6.56 20.77
C LEU A 40 -6.48 5.49 19.81
N VAL A 41 -6.08 5.54 18.53
CA VAL A 41 -6.44 4.51 17.54
C VAL A 41 -5.88 3.16 17.92
N PHE A 42 -4.61 3.06 18.30
CA PHE A 42 -3.99 1.79 18.67
C PHE A 42 -4.64 1.20 19.92
N LYS A 43 -4.92 2.02 20.93
CA LYS A 43 -5.64 1.60 22.14
C LYS A 43 -7.05 1.09 21.81
N LYS A 44 -7.77 1.78 20.91
CA LYS A 44 -9.09 1.35 20.43
C LYS A 44 -9.01 0.02 19.67
N ASN A 45 -8.04 -0.11 18.76
CA ASN A 45 -7.84 -1.32 17.97
C ASN A 45 -7.46 -2.52 18.85
N GLU A 46 -6.60 -2.34 19.86
CA GLU A 46 -6.23 -3.40 20.80
C GLU A 46 -7.42 -3.85 21.65
N LYS A 47 -8.27 -2.90 22.09
CA LYS A 47 -9.49 -3.22 22.82
C LYS A 47 -10.49 -4.01 21.96
N HIS A 48 -10.66 -3.62 20.70
CA HIS A 48 -11.68 -4.22 19.82
C HIS A 48 -11.19 -5.53 19.17
N TYR A 49 -9.89 -5.62 18.86
CA TYR A 49 -9.26 -6.76 18.21
C TYR A 49 -8.05 -7.28 19.01
N PRO A 50 -8.25 -7.75 20.26
CA PRO A 50 -7.15 -8.18 21.11
C PRO A 50 -6.41 -9.38 20.50
N TRP A 51 -5.07 -9.39 20.57
CA TRP A 51 -4.22 -10.40 19.93
C TRP A 51 -4.63 -11.85 20.20
N SER A 52 -5.02 -12.16 21.45
CA SER A 52 -5.42 -13.50 21.88
C SER A 52 -6.70 -14.01 21.21
N LYS A 53 -7.57 -13.12 20.71
CA LYS A 53 -8.83 -13.48 20.03
C LYS A 53 -8.72 -13.46 18.51
N LYS A 54 -7.58 -13.04 17.95
CA LYS A 54 -7.38 -13.01 16.50
C LYS A 54 -7.32 -14.43 15.94
N LYS A 55 -7.93 -14.64 14.78
CA LYS A 55 -7.81 -15.87 14.00
C LYS A 55 -6.33 -16.11 13.67
N LYS A 56 -5.86 -17.35 13.88
CA LYS A 56 -4.52 -17.81 13.52
C LYS A 56 -4.40 -18.04 12.01
N GLN A 57 -4.72 -17.02 11.23
CA GLN A 57 -4.79 -17.04 9.78
C GLN A 57 -4.28 -15.72 9.21
N ALA A 58 -3.86 -15.75 7.96
CA ALA A 58 -3.65 -14.57 7.14
C ALA A 58 -4.91 -14.22 6.33
N ILE A 59 -5.21 -12.93 6.15
CA ILE A 59 -6.36 -12.46 5.37
C ILE A 59 -5.95 -11.65 4.14
N TRP A 60 -6.67 -11.85 3.05
CA TRP A 60 -6.72 -10.93 1.92
C TRP A 60 -8.10 -10.91 1.26
N ARG A 61 -8.55 -9.72 0.87
CA ARG A 61 -9.71 -9.52 -0.02
C ARG A 61 -9.40 -8.40 -1.00
N GLY A 62 -9.70 -8.62 -2.28
CA GLY A 62 -9.54 -7.61 -3.32
C GLY A 62 -10.07 -8.08 -4.67
N GLY A 63 -10.08 -7.19 -5.67
CA GLY A 63 -10.47 -7.54 -7.03
C GLY A 63 -9.33 -8.18 -7.82
N SER A 64 -9.65 -8.78 -8.96
CA SER A 64 -8.67 -9.39 -9.88
C SER A 64 -7.88 -8.37 -10.72
N THR A 65 -7.62 -7.18 -10.17
CA THR A 65 -6.84 -6.14 -10.85
C THR A 65 -5.37 -6.50 -10.93
N GLY A 66 -4.71 -6.16 -12.03
CA GLY A 66 -3.29 -6.40 -12.24
C GLY A 66 -2.93 -6.40 -13.72
N GLN A 67 -1.66 -6.67 -13.99
CA GLN A 67 -1.13 -6.80 -15.35
C GLN A 67 -0.91 -8.28 -15.67
N PRO A 68 -1.91 -9.00 -16.22
CA PRO A 68 -1.74 -10.39 -16.63
C PRO A 68 -0.85 -10.47 -17.88
N GLN A 69 -0.20 -11.61 -18.05
CA GLN A 69 0.44 -11.96 -19.32
C GLN A 69 -0.62 -12.03 -20.43
N LYS A 70 -0.28 -11.45 -21.58
CA LYS A 70 -1.06 -11.56 -22.82
C LYS A 70 -0.41 -12.58 -23.74
N VAL A 71 -1.16 -13.60 -24.14
CA VAL A 71 -0.73 -14.62 -25.11
C VAL A 71 -1.67 -14.54 -26.30
N LYS A 72 -1.13 -14.18 -27.47
CA LYS A 72 -1.93 -13.85 -28.68
C LYS A 72 -2.99 -12.79 -28.35
N ALA A 73 -4.27 -13.09 -28.56
CA ALA A 73 -5.40 -12.20 -28.29
C ALA A 73 -6.00 -12.35 -26.88
N HIS A 74 -5.44 -13.21 -26.01
CA HIS A 74 -6.05 -13.55 -24.72
C HIS A 74 -5.16 -13.20 -23.52
N TYR A 75 -5.79 -12.78 -22.42
CA TYR A 75 -5.12 -12.57 -21.14
C TYR A 75 -5.22 -13.83 -20.27
N VAL A 76 -4.10 -14.24 -19.69
CA VAL A 76 -4.00 -15.49 -18.92
C VAL A 76 -4.32 -15.22 -17.45
N PHE A 77 -5.46 -15.68 -16.96
CA PHE A 77 -5.92 -15.41 -15.59
C PHE A 77 -4.96 -15.90 -14.50
N SER A 78 -4.36 -17.09 -14.69
CA SER A 78 -3.39 -17.69 -13.77
C SER A 78 -2.06 -16.94 -13.69
N SER A 79 -1.76 -16.07 -14.67
CA SER A 79 -0.53 -15.26 -14.66
C SER A 79 -0.61 -14.04 -13.73
N LEU A 80 -1.81 -13.69 -13.23
CA LEU A 80 -1.95 -12.62 -12.24
C LEU A 80 -1.34 -13.06 -10.89
N PRO A 81 -0.47 -12.24 -10.27
CA PRO A 81 0.02 -12.53 -8.92
C PRO A 81 -1.09 -12.75 -7.89
N ARG A 82 -2.21 -12.02 -8.01
CA ARG A 82 -3.35 -12.20 -7.10
C ARG A 82 -4.06 -13.54 -7.28
N THR A 83 -4.05 -14.11 -8.49
CA THR A 83 -4.58 -15.45 -8.72
C THR A 83 -3.71 -16.49 -8.00
N ASN A 84 -2.38 -16.33 -8.03
CA ASN A 84 -1.46 -17.17 -7.25
C ASN A 84 -1.73 -17.07 -5.73
N LEU A 85 -1.93 -15.85 -5.21
CA LEU A 85 -2.29 -15.66 -3.80
C LEU A 85 -3.60 -16.38 -3.42
N VAL A 86 -4.62 -16.28 -4.28
CA VAL A 86 -5.90 -16.97 -4.03
C VAL A 86 -5.74 -18.50 -4.14
N GLN A 87 -4.90 -18.99 -5.05
CA GLN A 87 -4.55 -20.41 -5.13
C GLN A 87 -3.91 -20.90 -3.82
N HIS A 88 -2.96 -20.16 -3.25
CA HIS A 88 -2.40 -20.49 -1.93
C HIS A 88 -3.46 -20.62 -0.82
N SER A 89 -4.55 -19.85 -0.87
CA SER A 89 -5.68 -20.00 0.06
C SER A 89 -6.56 -21.22 -0.22
N ILE A 90 -6.70 -21.62 -1.48
CA ILE A 90 -7.39 -22.86 -1.85
C ILE A 90 -6.59 -24.06 -1.32
N ASP A 91 -5.27 -24.03 -1.49
CA ASP A 91 -4.37 -25.11 -1.10
C ASP A 91 -4.14 -25.16 0.43
N ASN A 92 -4.21 -24.01 1.11
CA ASN A 92 -3.96 -23.87 2.55
C ASN A 92 -5.10 -23.14 3.29
N PRO A 93 -6.35 -23.63 3.23
CA PRO A 93 -7.54 -22.88 3.66
C PRO A 93 -7.63 -22.66 5.17
N THR A 94 -6.92 -23.48 5.97
CA THR A 94 -6.82 -23.32 7.42
C THR A 94 -5.80 -22.26 7.81
N LEU A 95 -4.88 -21.89 6.92
CA LEU A 95 -3.78 -20.95 7.18
C LEU A 95 -4.02 -19.59 6.53
N ILE A 96 -4.58 -19.58 5.32
CA ILE A 96 -4.75 -18.37 4.50
C ILE A 96 -6.21 -18.28 4.07
N ASP A 97 -6.82 -17.14 4.39
CA ASP A 97 -8.14 -16.73 3.93
C ASP A 97 -7.97 -15.61 2.89
N ALA A 98 -7.73 -15.98 1.63
CA ALA A 98 -7.61 -15.06 0.50
C ALA A 98 -8.65 -15.38 -0.56
N ALA A 99 -9.38 -14.36 -1.02
CA ALA A 99 -10.40 -14.53 -2.04
C ALA A 99 -10.58 -13.24 -2.83
N PHE A 100 -10.99 -13.37 -4.08
CA PHE A 100 -11.47 -12.23 -4.84
C PHE A 100 -12.84 -11.80 -4.34
N HIS A 101 -13.08 -10.49 -4.16
CA HIS A 101 -14.45 -10.00 -3.95
C HIS A 101 -15.20 -9.82 -5.26
N GLU A 102 -14.46 -9.63 -6.35
CA GLU A 102 -14.98 -9.55 -7.71
C GLU A 102 -13.90 -9.89 -8.73
N LEU A 103 -14.32 -10.28 -9.93
CA LEU A 103 -13.46 -10.28 -11.10
C LEU A 103 -13.58 -8.93 -11.79
N SER A 104 -12.46 -8.30 -12.10
CA SER A 104 -12.37 -6.94 -12.63
C SER A 104 -11.65 -6.93 -13.99
N GLN A 105 -11.78 -5.81 -14.72
CA GLN A 105 -11.03 -5.53 -15.95
C GLN A 105 -11.16 -6.66 -16.99
N TYR A 106 -10.04 -7.24 -17.43
CA TYR A 106 -9.96 -8.28 -18.44
C TYR A 106 -10.81 -9.52 -18.14
N PHE A 107 -11.19 -9.73 -16.87
CA PHE A 107 -11.88 -10.92 -16.38
C PHE A 107 -13.31 -10.64 -15.88
N ALA A 108 -13.80 -9.39 -15.95
CA ALA A 108 -15.10 -9.00 -15.37
C ALA A 108 -16.29 -9.82 -15.91
N HIS A 109 -16.25 -10.19 -17.19
CA HIS A 109 -17.33 -10.94 -17.86
C HIS A 109 -17.05 -12.45 -17.99
N GLN A 110 -15.94 -12.94 -17.42
CA GLN A 110 -15.53 -14.35 -17.52
C GLN A 110 -16.07 -15.16 -16.35
N ASN A 111 -17.40 -15.36 -16.32
CA ASN A 111 -18.09 -16.04 -15.21
C ASN A 111 -17.60 -17.47 -14.96
N ASN A 112 -17.10 -18.16 -15.99
CA ASN A 112 -16.51 -19.49 -15.87
C ASN A 112 -15.27 -19.53 -14.96
N LEU A 113 -14.58 -18.41 -14.74
CA LEU A 113 -13.44 -18.36 -13.83
C LEU A 113 -13.86 -18.42 -12.35
N LYS A 114 -15.12 -18.06 -12.03
CA LYS A 114 -15.61 -18.09 -10.65
C LYS A 114 -15.66 -19.50 -10.07
N SER A 115 -15.76 -20.54 -10.90
CA SER A 115 -15.68 -21.94 -10.45
C SER A 115 -14.24 -22.46 -10.33
N GLN A 116 -13.26 -21.72 -10.86
CA GLN A 116 -11.84 -22.09 -10.85
C GLN A 116 -11.05 -21.34 -9.77
N THR A 117 -11.69 -20.43 -9.04
CA THR A 117 -11.05 -19.59 -8.03
C THR A 117 -11.99 -19.35 -6.86
N ARG A 118 -11.49 -18.70 -5.80
CA ARG A 118 -12.28 -18.37 -4.63
C ARG A 118 -12.86 -16.97 -4.76
N ILE A 119 -14.19 -16.88 -4.78
CA ILE A 119 -14.94 -15.63 -4.64
C ILE A 119 -15.54 -15.55 -3.23
N ALA A 120 -15.44 -14.41 -2.57
CA ALA A 120 -16.07 -14.18 -1.26
C ALA A 120 -16.54 -12.73 -1.13
N PRO A 121 -17.55 -12.42 -0.29
CA PRO A 121 -18.00 -11.05 -0.09
C PRO A 121 -16.85 -10.10 0.34
N PRO A 122 -16.95 -8.79 0.01
CA PRO A 122 -16.00 -7.81 0.51
C PRO A 122 -16.03 -7.77 2.04
N ILE A 123 -14.88 -7.49 2.64
CA ILE A 123 -14.72 -7.37 4.09
C ILE A 123 -14.30 -5.93 4.39
N ALA A 124 -14.90 -5.32 5.41
CA ALA A 124 -14.50 -3.99 5.87
C ALA A 124 -13.01 -4.00 6.26
N ILE A 125 -12.24 -3.00 5.85
CA ILE A 125 -10.77 -3.05 6.00
C ILE A 125 -10.32 -3.20 7.47
N ASN A 126 -11.05 -2.60 8.42
CA ASN A 126 -10.77 -2.76 9.85
C ASN A 126 -10.99 -4.20 10.34
N ASP A 127 -11.89 -4.95 9.73
CA ASP A 127 -12.14 -6.35 10.08
C ASP A 127 -11.00 -7.28 9.67
N PHE A 128 -10.04 -6.82 8.86
CA PHE A 128 -8.79 -7.55 8.67
C PHE A 128 -8.02 -7.70 9.99
N MET A 129 -8.21 -6.80 10.95
CA MET A 129 -7.62 -6.92 12.30
C MET A 129 -8.17 -8.10 13.10
N LYS A 130 -9.24 -8.78 12.65
CA LYS A 130 -9.68 -10.05 13.24
C LYS A 130 -8.68 -11.20 12.98
N TYR A 131 -7.72 -11.00 12.08
CA TYR A 131 -6.70 -11.98 11.68
C TYR A 131 -5.32 -11.56 12.19
N ARG A 132 -4.45 -12.52 12.50
CA ARG A 132 -3.08 -12.22 12.98
C ARG A 132 -2.20 -11.60 11.89
N ALA A 133 -2.40 -12.00 10.64
CA ALA A 133 -1.64 -11.50 9.50
C ALA A 133 -2.57 -10.93 8.42
N ILE A 134 -2.13 -9.87 7.74
CA ILE A 134 -2.81 -9.25 6.60
C ILE A 134 -1.83 -9.31 5.43
N ILE A 135 -2.24 -9.92 4.32
CA ILE A 135 -1.39 -9.98 3.12
C ILE A 135 -1.62 -8.70 2.31
N ASP A 136 -0.55 -8.09 1.83
CA ASP A 136 -0.57 -6.98 0.90
C ASP A 136 0.12 -7.37 -0.42
N ILE A 137 -0.54 -7.07 -1.53
CA ILE A 137 -0.11 -7.41 -2.89
C ILE A 137 -0.56 -6.32 -3.87
N ASP A 138 0.32 -6.01 -4.80
CA ASP A 138 0.09 -5.00 -5.83
C ASP A 138 -1.07 -5.38 -6.77
N GLY A 139 -1.60 -4.38 -7.47
CA GLY A 139 -2.64 -4.54 -8.50
C GLY A 139 -2.10 -4.08 -9.85
N ASN A 140 -2.81 -3.17 -10.51
CA ASN A 140 -2.30 -2.51 -11.72
C ASN A 140 -1.04 -1.67 -11.45
N GLY A 141 -0.92 -1.17 -10.23
CA GLY A 141 0.23 -0.45 -9.68
C GLY A 141 0.45 -0.90 -8.23
N TRP A 142 1.07 -0.05 -7.42
CA TRP A 142 1.27 -0.32 -5.99
C TRP A 142 -0.06 -0.49 -5.24
N SER A 143 -0.02 -1.26 -4.15
CA SER A 143 -1.13 -1.30 -3.20
C SER A 143 -1.18 -0.03 -2.35
N SER A 144 -2.06 0.91 -2.71
CA SER A 144 -2.25 2.15 -1.94
C SER A 144 -2.70 1.95 -0.49
N ARG A 145 -3.07 0.72 -0.11
CA ARG A 145 -3.46 0.35 1.25
C ARG A 145 -2.26 0.09 2.16
N PHE A 146 -1.07 -0.14 1.63
CA PHE A 146 0.05 -0.68 2.42
C PHE A 146 0.39 0.17 3.65
N GLY A 147 0.50 1.50 3.49
CA GLY A 147 0.72 2.41 4.62
C GLY A 147 -0.41 2.41 5.67
N GLU A 148 -1.66 2.25 5.26
CA GLU A 148 -2.82 2.10 6.16
C GLU A 148 -2.78 0.76 6.91
N LEU A 149 -2.46 -0.33 6.21
CA LEU A 149 -2.34 -1.67 6.79
C LEU A 149 -1.23 -1.75 7.84
N LEU A 150 -0.10 -1.07 7.63
CA LEU A 150 1.00 -0.99 8.61
C LEU A 150 0.58 -0.36 9.94
N CYS A 151 -0.45 0.50 9.93
CA CYS A 151 -0.98 1.12 11.14
C CYS A 151 -2.06 0.27 11.84
N MET A 152 -2.36 -0.93 11.34
CA MET A 152 -3.28 -1.87 12.00
C MET A 152 -2.57 -2.67 13.10
N ASN A 153 -3.32 -3.29 14.00
CA ASN A 153 -2.74 -4.13 15.06
C ASN A 153 -2.59 -5.61 14.64
N SER A 154 -2.23 -5.84 13.38
CA SER A 154 -1.94 -7.15 12.78
C SER A 154 -0.64 -7.05 11.97
N VAL A 155 0.06 -8.16 11.77
CA VAL A 155 1.29 -8.14 10.96
C VAL A 155 0.94 -8.02 9.49
N VAL A 156 1.63 -7.12 8.77
CA VAL A 156 1.53 -7.07 7.31
C VAL A 156 2.56 -8.02 6.70
N ILE A 157 2.09 -8.92 5.83
CA ILE A 157 2.92 -9.76 4.96
C ILE A 157 2.87 -9.12 3.57
N LYS A 158 3.99 -8.56 3.12
CA LYS A 158 4.08 -7.87 1.83
C LYS A 158 4.67 -8.81 0.79
N ILE A 159 3.86 -9.19 -0.20
CA ILE A 159 4.38 -9.80 -1.42
C ILE A 159 5.28 -8.76 -2.11
N GLN A 160 6.47 -9.21 -2.51
CA GLN A 160 7.51 -8.36 -3.08
C GLN A 160 6.90 -7.44 -4.14
N PRO A 161 6.96 -6.12 -3.92
CA PRO A 161 6.30 -5.15 -4.79
C PRO A 161 7.02 -5.05 -6.12
N HIS A 162 6.25 -4.82 -7.18
CA HIS A 162 6.80 -4.31 -8.45
C HIS A 162 6.84 -2.77 -8.44
N PHE A 163 6.12 -2.14 -7.51
CA PHE A 163 6.01 -0.70 -7.38
C PHE A 163 6.33 -0.27 -5.95
N GLY A 164 7.42 0.47 -5.78
CA GLY A 164 7.78 1.12 -4.53
C GLY A 164 6.93 2.35 -4.25
N GLU A 165 6.77 2.64 -2.96
CA GLU A 165 6.01 3.79 -2.46
C GLU A 165 6.92 4.80 -1.78
N TYR A 166 6.45 6.04 -1.65
CA TYR A 166 7.20 7.11 -0.97
C TYR A 166 7.60 6.74 0.48
N ILE A 167 6.83 5.87 1.15
CA ILE A 167 7.08 5.42 2.53
C ILE A 167 8.29 4.50 2.65
N TYR A 168 8.82 3.95 1.56
CA TYR A 168 9.93 2.97 1.58
C TYR A 168 11.25 3.59 2.04
N LYS A 169 11.33 4.92 2.12
CA LYS A 169 12.43 5.62 2.79
C LYS A 169 12.49 5.36 4.30
N ASP A 170 11.35 5.03 4.91
CA ASP A 170 11.20 4.91 6.37
C ASP A 170 10.98 3.48 6.84
N ILE A 171 10.37 2.63 6.01
CA ILE A 171 10.00 1.26 6.37
C ILE A 171 10.94 0.23 5.77
N ARG A 172 11.09 -0.91 6.44
CA ARG A 172 12.03 -1.98 6.09
C ARG A 172 11.44 -3.38 6.31
N PRO A 173 11.78 -4.36 5.45
CA PRO A 173 11.45 -5.76 5.69
C PRO A 173 11.99 -6.25 7.03
N TRP A 174 11.26 -7.16 7.68
CA TRP A 174 11.52 -7.73 9.01
C TRP A 174 11.57 -6.75 10.19
N GLU A 175 11.58 -5.44 9.93
CA GLU A 175 11.43 -4.41 10.94
C GLU A 175 9.98 -3.96 11.07
N HIS A 176 9.28 -3.73 9.95
CA HIS A 176 7.94 -3.14 9.91
C HIS A 176 6.89 -4.08 9.30
N TYR A 177 7.32 -5.01 8.45
CA TYR A 177 6.46 -6.00 7.77
C TYR A 177 7.29 -7.25 7.43
N ILE A 178 6.63 -8.35 7.08
CA ILE A 178 7.30 -9.59 6.64
C ILE A 178 7.32 -9.64 5.11
N PRO A 179 8.49 -9.74 4.45
CA PRO A 179 8.58 -9.86 3.00
C PRO A 179 8.29 -11.28 2.52
N VAL A 180 7.63 -11.40 1.37
CA VAL A 180 7.44 -12.65 0.62
C VAL A 180 7.92 -12.43 -0.81
N TYR A 181 8.55 -13.42 -1.41
CA TYR A 181 9.04 -13.35 -2.80
C TYR A 181 7.90 -13.11 -3.79
N SER A 182 8.19 -12.53 -4.96
CA SER A 182 7.18 -12.26 -5.99
C SER A 182 6.48 -13.53 -6.49
N ASN A 183 7.18 -14.67 -6.49
CA ASN A 183 6.65 -15.99 -6.82
C ASN A 183 5.95 -16.72 -5.65
N MET A 184 5.92 -16.10 -4.46
CA MET A 184 5.24 -16.59 -3.25
C MET A 184 5.74 -17.94 -2.70
N THR A 185 6.93 -18.41 -3.09
CA THR A 185 7.45 -19.70 -2.64
C THR A 185 7.63 -19.80 -1.12
N ASN A 186 7.86 -18.67 -0.44
CA ASN A 186 7.99 -18.59 1.02
C ASN A 186 6.74 -18.04 1.73
N LEU A 187 5.58 -17.97 1.05
CA LEU A 187 4.37 -17.39 1.63
C LEU A 187 3.86 -18.19 2.84
N VAL A 188 3.82 -19.52 2.73
CA VAL A 188 3.34 -20.41 3.81
C VAL A 188 4.22 -20.26 5.06
N ASP A 189 5.54 -20.24 4.89
CA ASP A 189 6.49 -20.06 5.99
C ASP A 189 6.33 -18.68 6.65
N ALA A 190 6.16 -17.63 5.85
CA ALA A 190 5.91 -16.27 6.35
C ALA A 190 4.61 -16.17 7.15
N VAL A 191 3.55 -16.88 6.73
CA VAL A 191 2.29 -16.91 7.48
C VAL A 191 2.47 -17.71 8.78
N ASN A 192 3.10 -18.88 8.72
CA ASN A 192 3.37 -19.71 9.90
C ASN A 192 4.17 -18.96 10.97
N PHE A 193 5.20 -18.21 10.57
CA PHE A 193 5.98 -17.35 11.47
C PHE A 193 5.10 -16.41 12.32
N VAL A 194 3.98 -15.95 11.76
CA VAL A 194 3.05 -15.05 12.47
C VAL A 194 2.03 -15.82 13.30
N VAL A 195 1.46 -16.89 12.74
CA VAL A 195 0.23 -17.48 13.28
C VAL A 195 0.46 -18.60 14.28
N ASP A 196 1.61 -19.30 14.21
CA ASP A 196 1.91 -20.48 15.04
C ASP A 196 1.98 -20.16 16.55
N GLY A 197 2.37 -18.93 16.89
CA GLY A 197 2.56 -18.45 18.26
C GLY A 197 3.99 -18.64 18.82
N THR A 198 4.89 -19.32 18.11
CA THR A 198 6.27 -19.58 18.57
C THR A 198 7.14 -18.33 18.53
N LYS A 199 6.82 -17.40 17.63
CA LYS A 199 7.54 -16.12 17.44
C LYS A 199 6.73 -14.90 17.90
N GLU A 200 5.81 -15.06 18.86
CA GLU A 200 4.88 -14.00 19.26
C GLU A 200 5.59 -12.70 19.71
N ARG A 201 6.74 -12.81 20.39
CA ARG A 201 7.54 -11.63 20.78
C ARG A 201 8.05 -10.85 19.57
N ASP A 202 8.58 -11.55 18.56
CA ASP A 202 9.14 -10.92 17.35
C ASP A 202 8.02 -10.33 16.50
N VAL A 203 6.91 -11.04 16.36
CA VAL A 203 5.68 -10.58 15.73
C VAL A 203 5.17 -9.28 16.35
N LYS A 204 5.05 -9.22 17.68
CA LYS A 204 4.63 -7.99 18.39
C LYS A 204 5.63 -6.86 18.23
N LYS A 205 6.93 -7.17 18.10
CA LYS A 205 7.97 -6.16 17.84
C LYS A 205 7.79 -5.53 16.45
N ILE A 206 7.47 -6.32 15.43
CA ILE A 206 7.18 -5.83 14.07
C ILE A 206 6.00 -4.85 14.09
N ILE A 207 4.88 -5.23 14.74
CA ILE A 207 3.70 -4.35 14.88
C ILE A 207 4.07 -3.05 15.61
N LYS A 208 4.83 -3.15 16.71
CA LYS A 208 5.26 -1.98 17.49
C LYS A 208 6.12 -1.02 16.66
N ASN A 209 7.01 -1.53 15.82
CA ASN A 209 7.84 -0.73 14.94
C ASN A 209 6.99 -0.02 13.87
N ALA A 210 6.07 -0.73 13.24
CA ALA A 210 5.12 -0.12 12.30
C ALA A 210 4.28 0.99 12.96
N HIS A 211 3.79 0.78 14.18
CA HIS A 211 3.07 1.80 14.97
C HIS A 211 3.95 3.00 15.33
N LYS A 212 5.25 2.77 15.62
CA LYS A 212 6.21 3.86 15.83
C LYS A 212 6.38 4.70 14.56
N TRP A 213 6.45 4.06 13.40
CA TRP A 213 6.46 4.76 12.11
C TRP A 213 5.18 5.57 11.92
N CYS A 214 3.99 5.00 12.14
CA CYS A 214 2.71 5.71 11.99
C CYS A 214 2.65 6.98 12.87
N ARG A 215 3.08 6.90 14.13
CA ARG A 215 3.14 8.05 15.06
C ARG A 215 4.07 9.16 14.61
N LYS A 216 5.15 8.82 13.91
CA LYS A 216 6.23 9.74 13.53
C LYS A 216 6.07 10.29 12.13
N ALA A 217 5.79 9.46 11.14
CA ALA A 217 5.81 9.83 9.72
C ALA A 217 4.40 9.98 9.14
N ASN A 218 3.46 9.13 9.56
CA ASN A 218 2.11 9.07 8.99
C ASN A 218 1.15 10.10 9.62
N LEU A 219 1.55 11.37 9.61
CA LEU A 219 0.76 12.52 10.07
C LEU A 219 0.60 13.52 8.92
N ARG A 220 -0.57 14.16 8.80
CA ARG A 220 -0.83 15.13 7.71
C ARG A 220 0.22 16.24 7.64
N LYS A 221 0.60 16.80 8.80
CA LYS A 221 1.65 17.83 8.89
C LYS A 221 3.03 17.34 8.45
N ASN A 222 3.34 16.06 8.66
CA ASN A 222 4.64 15.50 8.30
C ASN A 222 4.67 15.11 6.82
N MET A 223 3.57 14.59 6.26
CA MET A 223 3.43 14.42 4.82
C MET A 223 3.51 15.75 4.06
N ALA A 224 2.94 16.83 4.61
CA ALA A 224 3.07 18.17 4.02
C ALA A 224 4.53 18.66 4.03
N LYS A 225 5.25 18.46 5.14
CA LYS A 225 6.70 18.76 5.23
C LYS A 225 7.51 17.91 4.26
N ASP A 226 7.25 16.61 4.20
CA ASP A 226 7.89 15.70 3.25
C ASP A 226 7.66 16.16 1.80
N MET A 227 6.45 16.63 1.47
CA MET A 227 6.15 17.17 0.14
C MET A 227 6.97 18.43 -0.16
N LEU A 228 7.13 19.34 0.80
CA LEU A 228 7.99 20.52 0.64
C LEU A 228 9.45 20.10 0.40
N ASP A 229 9.97 19.17 1.19
CA ASP A 229 11.32 18.63 1.02
C ASP A 229 11.50 17.98 -0.36
N ILE A 230 10.47 17.29 -0.86
CA ILE A 230 10.45 16.70 -2.21
C ILE A 230 10.48 17.79 -3.28
N LEU A 231 9.73 18.87 -3.13
CA LEU A 231 9.72 19.99 -4.09
C LEU A 231 11.07 20.71 -4.13
N VAL A 232 11.74 20.86 -2.98
CA VAL A 232 13.11 21.38 -2.91
C VAL A 232 14.07 20.46 -3.65
N LYS A 233 14.05 19.15 -3.37
CA LYS A 233 14.88 18.17 -4.10
C LYS A 233 14.59 18.15 -5.60
N TYR A 234 13.33 18.32 -5.99
CA TYR A 234 12.96 18.42 -7.39
C TYR A 234 13.57 19.67 -8.04
N SER A 235 13.47 20.83 -7.39
CA SER A 235 14.12 22.09 -7.79
C SER A 235 15.64 21.92 -7.95
N ASP A 236 16.31 21.31 -6.97
CA ASP A 236 17.76 21.03 -7.01
C ASP A 236 18.12 20.10 -8.17
N SER A 237 17.27 19.12 -8.47
CA SER A 237 17.49 18.20 -9.60
C SER A 237 17.26 18.83 -10.98
N ILE A 238 16.62 20.01 -11.06
CA ILE A 238 16.56 20.79 -12.30
C ILE A 238 17.85 21.62 -12.45
N ASP A 239 18.48 22.06 -11.36
CA ASP A 239 19.75 22.80 -11.42
C ASP A 239 20.87 22.02 -12.09
N SER A 240 20.86 20.69 -11.94
CA SER A 240 21.81 19.82 -12.63
C SER A 240 21.58 19.74 -14.15
N GLN A 241 20.41 20.15 -14.63
CA GLN A 241 20.02 20.06 -16.04
C GLN A 241 20.05 21.42 -16.76
N ASP A 242 19.62 22.50 -16.10
CA ASP A 242 19.69 23.87 -16.64
C ASP A 242 19.91 24.88 -15.52
N LYS A 243 21.14 25.37 -15.32
CA LYS A 243 21.43 26.37 -14.26
C LYS A 243 20.64 27.69 -14.40
N ASN A 244 20.07 27.98 -15.57
CA ASN A 244 19.35 29.22 -15.85
C ASN A 244 17.82 29.10 -15.71
N TRP A 245 17.28 27.90 -15.42
CA TRP A 245 15.83 27.66 -15.41
C TRP A 245 15.08 28.63 -14.49
N ARG A 246 15.65 28.99 -13.33
CA ARG A 246 15.06 29.94 -12.39
C ARG A 246 14.95 31.35 -12.95
N LYS A 247 15.97 31.80 -13.69
CA LYS A 247 15.97 33.12 -14.34
C LYS A 247 14.94 33.15 -15.48
N ASN A 248 14.86 32.06 -16.24
CA ASN A 248 13.88 31.90 -17.32
C ASN A 248 12.44 31.88 -16.78
N LEU A 249 12.18 31.13 -15.70
CA LEU A 249 10.87 31.08 -15.05
C LEU A 249 10.45 32.44 -14.47
N LYS A 250 11.38 33.20 -13.87
CA LYS A 250 11.09 34.57 -13.39
C LYS A 250 10.75 35.53 -14.53
N ARG A 251 11.40 35.38 -15.69
CA ARG A 251 11.15 36.22 -16.87
C ARG A 251 9.82 35.88 -17.54
N ASN A 252 9.51 34.58 -17.62
CA ASN A 252 8.32 34.04 -18.27
C ASN A 252 7.66 33.02 -17.34
N PRO A 253 6.84 33.45 -16.36
CA PRO A 253 6.16 32.53 -15.46
C PRO A 253 5.19 31.63 -16.24
N ILE A 254 5.21 30.33 -15.95
CA ILE A 254 4.34 29.33 -16.61
C ILE A 254 2.89 29.41 -16.10
N ILE A 255 2.71 29.86 -14.85
CA ILE A 255 1.41 30.06 -14.21
C ILE A 255 1.39 31.51 -13.72
N SER A 256 0.40 32.27 -14.15
CA SER A 256 0.18 33.64 -13.69
C SER A 256 -0.48 33.63 -12.30
N GLY A 257 -0.24 34.64 -11.47
CA GLY A 257 -0.74 34.66 -10.08
C GLY A 257 -2.25 34.46 -9.94
N SER A 258 -3.05 34.87 -10.93
CA SER A 258 -4.50 34.67 -10.97
C SER A 258 -4.93 33.21 -11.11
N GLU A 259 -4.12 32.35 -11.76
CA GLU A 259 -4.44 30.94 -11.97
C GLU A 259 -4.16 30.06 -10.74
N LEU A 260 -3.38 30.57 -9.78
CA LEU A 260 -3.07 29.87 -8.52
C LEU A 260 -4.20 30.00 -7.50
N ASP A 261 -4.89 31.15 -7.48
CA ASP A 261 -6.02 31.39 -6.58
C ASP A 261 -7.21 30.46 -6.94
N ASP A 262 -7.39 30.13 -8.23
CA ASP A 262 -8.41 29.19 -8.72
C ASP A 262 -8.17 27.72 -8.31
N LEU A 263 -6.95 27.36 -7.88
CA LEU A 263 -6.62 25.99 -7.46
C LEU A 263 -6.88 25.72 -5.98
N VAL A 264 -7.25 26.75 -5.20
CA VAL A 264 -7.39 26.67 -3.74
C VAL A 264 -8.82 26.31 -3.29
N GLU A 265 -9.83 26.40 -4.16
CA GLU A 265 -11.22 26.08 -3.82
C GLU A 265 -11.71 24.72 -4.37
N ILE A 266 -11.31 23.63 -3.70
CA ILE A 266 -12.13 22.41 -3.69
C ILE A 266 -12.23 21.91 -2.25
N ASP A 267 -12.84 22.72 -1.39
CA ASP A 267 -13.34 22.28 -0.10
C ASP A 267 -14.84 22.64 -0.05
N GLY A 268 -15.73 21.63 -0.02
CA GLY A 268 -17.09 21.85 0.49
C GLY A 268 -18.32 21.47 -0.35
N GLN A 269 -18.23 20.88 -1.54
CA GLN A 269 -19.44 20.31 -2.18
C GLN A 269 -19.25 18.85 -2.60
N VAL A 270 -19.69 17.96 -1.70
CA VAL A 270 -20.10 16.61 -2.10
C VAL A 270 -21.49 16.77 -2.74
N PRO A 271 -21.70 16.43 -4.02
CA PRO A 271 -23.03 16.38 -4.59
C PRO A 271 -23.87 15.33 -3.85
N LYS A 272 -25.13 15.68 -3.53
CA LYS A 272 -26.12 14.79 -2.91
C LYS A 272 -26.36 13.54 -3.75
#